data_AF-A0A072TEF8-F1
#
_entry.id   AF-A0A072TEF8-F1
#
_cell.length_a   1.000
_cell.length_b   1.000
_cell.length_c   1.000
_cell.angle_alpha   90.00
_cell.angle_beta   90.00
_cell.angle_gamma   90.00
#
_symmetry.space_group_name_H-M   'P 1'
#
loop_
_entity.id
_entity.type
_entity.pdbx_description
1 polymer ?
#
loop_
_entity_poly.entity_id
_entity_poly.type
_entity_poly.pdbx_seq_one_letter_code
_entity_poly.pdbx_strand_id
1 'polypeptide(L)'
;NKKSDYGKVPKFNGDPEEFSWWKTNFYSHVMGLDEELWDILEDGIGDLVVDEEGAAIDRRKHTPAQKKLYKKHHIIRRAFVKAIPKAEYMKMSDKSTARSMFASLCANYEGSKKVREAKALMLVH
;
A
#
# COMPACT_ATOMS: atom_id res chain seq x y z
N ASN A 1 19.80 -8.86 -23.55
CA ASN A 1 18.34 -8.92 -23.32
C ASN A 1 18.02 -8.20 -22.00
N LYS A 2 17.92 -6.86 -22.01
CA LYS A 2 17.54 -6.09 -20.81
C LYS A 2 16.03 -6.27 -20.63
N LYS A 3 15.61 -7.17 -19.73
CA LYS A 3 14.23 -7.15 -19.23
C LYS A 3 14.04 -5.77 -18.60
N SER A 4 13.09 -5.01 -19.11
CA SER A 4 12.78 -3.69 -18.61
C SER A 4 12.37 -3.80 -17.14
N ASP A 5 12.91 -2.91 -16.30
CA ASP A 5 12.70 -2.92 -14.84
C ASP A 5 11.25 -2.57 -14.45
N TYR A 6 10.40 -2.21 -15.44
CA TYR A 6 8.98 -1.90 -15.27
C TYR A 6 8.16 -3.02 -14.61
N GLY A 7 8.65 -4.27 -14.58
CA GLY A 7 7.99 -5.39 -13.92
C GLY A 7 8.32 -5.55 -12.43
N LYS A 8 9.32 -4.85 -11.90
CA LYS A 8 9.77 -5.03 -10.51
C LYS A 8 9.03 -4.06 -9.58
N VAL A 9 8.42 -4.61 -8.54
CA VAL A 9 7.77 -3.81 -7.49
C VAL A 9 8.82 -2.89 -6.84
N PRO A 10 8.59 -1.55 -6.83
CA PRO A 10 9.48 -0.59 -6.15
C PRO A 10 9.63 -0.94 -4.68
N LYS A 11 10.88 -1.08 -4.23
CA LYS A 11 11.20 -1.43 -2.84
C LYS A 11 11.36 -0.18 -2.01
N PHE A 12 10.64 -0.10 -0.90
CA PHE A 12 10.87 0.90 0.11
C PHE A 12 12.00 0.43 1.03
N ASN A 13 12.90 1.33 1.38
CA ASN A 13 14.02 1.05 2.28
C ASN A 13 13.71 1.37 3.75
N GLY A 14 12.58 2.01 4.05
CA GLY A 14 12.21 2.44 5.39
C GLY A 14 12.68 3.86 5.74
N ASP A 15 13.36 4.57 4.83
CA ASP A 15 13.80 5.95 5.03
C ASP A 15 12.62 6.92 4.89
N PRO A 16 12.26 7.69 5.92
CA PRO A 16 11.22 8.70 5.84
C PRO A 16 11.44 9.79 4.77
N GLU A 17 12.68 10.15 4.45
CA GLU A 17 12.97 11.16 3.43
C GLU A 17 12.66 10.65 2.01
N GLU A 18 12.85 9.34 1.79
CA GLU A 18 12.58 8.72 0.50
C GLU A 18 11.14 8.25 0.34
N PHE A 19 10.31 8.32 1.39
CA PHE A 19 8.93 7.82 1.34
C PHE A 19 8.10 8.46 0.21
N SER A 20 8.21 9.78 0.03
CA SER A 20 7.50 10.49 -1.04
C SER A 20 7.93 10.01 -2.43
N TRP A 21 9.23 9.75 -2.61
CA TRP A 21 9.78 9.24 -3.87
C TRP A 21 9.32 7.80 -4.13
N TRP A 22 9.40 6.93 -3.11
CA TRP A 22 8.92 5.57 -3.21
C TRP A 22 7.41 5.52 -3.51
N LYS A 23 6.59 6.34 -2.84
CA LYS A 23 5.13 6.42 -3.07
C LYS A 23 4.80 6.75 -4.52
N THR A 24 5.49 7.73 -5.11
CA THR A 24 5.33 8.09 -6.54
C THR A 24 5.68 6.92 -7.46
N ASN A 25 6.80 6.22 -7.21
CA ASN A 25 7.17 5.06 -8.02
C ASN A 25 6.18 3.90 -7.84
N PHE A 26 5.69 3.68 -6.62
CA PHE A 26 4.70 2.66 -6.32
C PHE A 26 3.36 2.94 -7.01
N TYR A 27 2.92 4.20 -7.01
CA TYR A 27 1.76 4.65 -7.79
C TYR A 27 1.90 4.28 -9.27
N SER A 28 3.01 4.69 -9.91
CA SER A 28 3.24 4.38 -11.33
C SER A 28 3.29 2.86 -11.60
N HIS A 29 3.86 2.07 -10.68
CA HIS A 29 3.85 0.62 -10.80
C HIS A 29 2.43 0.03 -10.72
N VAL A 30 1.62 0.49 -9.76
CA VAL A 30 0.22 0.04 -9.60
C VAL A 30 -0.62 0.41 -10.82
N MET A 31 -0.54 1.65 -11.30
CA MET A 31 -1.24 2.11 -12.50
C MET A 31 -0.83 1.33 -13.75
N GLY A 32 0.44 0.91 -13.84
CA GLY A 32 0.93 0.07 -14.93
C GLY A 32 0.44 -1.38 -14.89
N LEU A 33 -0.09 -1.85 -13.74
CA LEU A 33 -0.66 -3.19 -13.62
C LEU A 33 -2.13 -3.23 -14.07
N ASP A 34 -2.94 -2.31 -13.55
CA ASP A 34 -4.38 -2.17 -13.82
C ASP A 34 -4.85 -0.86 -13.16
N GLU A 35 -5.54 -0.01 -13.92
CA GLU A 35 -5.94 1.34 -13.49
C GLU A 35 -6.87 1.33 -12.26
N GLU A 36 -7.73 0.31 -12.12
CA GLU A 36 -8.68 0.22 -11.00
C GLU A 36 -7.97 -0.15 -9.67
N LEU A 37 -6.69 -0.52 -9.69
CA LEU A 37 -5.98 -0.93 -8.48
C LEU A 37 -5.70 0.24 -7.54
N TRP A 38 -5.46 1.43 -8.08
CA TRP A 38 -5.26 2.62 -7.25
C TRP A 38 -6.59 3.04 -6.60
N ASP A 39 -7.70 2.97 -7.34
CA ASP A 39 -9.04 3.25 -6.79
C ASP A 39 -9.35 2.31 -5.62
N ILE A 40 -9.05 1.01 -5.73
CA ILE A 40 -9.22 0.04 -4.64
C ILE A 40 -8.35 0.38 -3.42
N LEU A 41 -7.20 1.01 -3.62
CA LEU A 41 -6.35 1.46 -2.53
C LEU A 41 -6.99 2.61 -1.76
N GLU A 42 -7.65 3.53 -2.46
CA GLU A 42 -8.27 4.71 -1.88
C GLU A 42 -9.65 4.40 -1.29
N ASP A 43 -10.49 3.68 -2.04
CA ASP A 43 -11.87 3.36 -1.70
C ASP A 43 -11.98 2.13 -0.79
N GLY A 44 -11.02 1.21 -0.88
CA GLY A 44 -11.03 -0.06 -0.17
C GLY A 44 -11.77 -1.16 -0.93
N ILE A 45 -12.31 -2.14 -0.18
CA ILE A 45 -12.87 -3.38 -0.74
C ILE A 45 -14.39 -3.48 -0.62
N GLY A 46 -15.08 -2.35 -0.44
CA GLY A 46 -16.54 -2.29 -0.34
C GLY A 46 -17.08 -3.15 0.81
N ASP A 47 -18.04 -4.03 0.51
CA ASP A 47 -18.71 -4.92 1.45
C ASP A 47 -18.01 -6.27 1.64
N LEU A 48 -16.83 -6.47 1.05
CA LEU A 48 -16.06 -7.70 1.22
C LEU A 48 -15.57 -7.85 2.66
N VAL A 49 -15.94 -8.96 3.28
CA VAL A 49 -15.44 -9.34 4.61
C VAL A 49 -14.20 -10.22 4.47
N VAL A 50 -13.10 -9.75 5.05
CA VAL A 50 -11.80 -10.45 5.05
C VAL A 50 -11.29 -10.63 6.47
N ASP A 51 -10.45 -11.64 6.67
CA ASP A 51 -9.71 -11.83 7.92
C ASP A 51 -8.46 -10.91 8.01
N GLU A 52 -7.69 -11.08 9.08
CA GLU A 52 -6.47 -10.31 9.35
C GLU A 52 -5.40 -10.45 8.25
N GLU A 53 -5.42 -11.56 7.51
CA GLU A 53 -4.50 -11.83 6.41
C GLU A 53 -5.06 -11.36 5.05
N GLY A 54 -6.26 -10.77 5.06
CA GLY A 54 -6.95 -10.29 3.87
C GLY A 54 -7.61 -11.42 3.06
N ALA A 55 -7.76 -12.62 3.63
CA ALA A 55 -8.46 -13.71 2.99
C ALA A 55 -9.97 -13.57 3.20
N ALA A 56 -10.75 -13.83 2.15
CA ALA A 56 -12.21 -13.78 2.23
C ALA A 56 -12.74 -14.91 3.13
N ILE A 57 -13.65 -14.57 4.06
CA ILE A 57 -14.25 -15.53 4.99
C ILE A 57 -15.07 -16.61 4.24
N ASP A 58 -15.86 -16.23 3.24
CA ASP A 58 -16.58 -17.18 2.37
C ASP A 58 -16.58 -16.72 0.91
N ARG A 59 -15.47 -17.00 0.23
CA ARG A 59 -15.28 -16.68 -1.19
C ARG A 59 -16.32 -17.31 -2.12
N ARG A 60 -17.02 -18.38 -1.69
CA ARG A 60 -17.97 -19.10 -2.57
C ARG A 60 -19.25 -18.28 -2.79
N LYS A 61 -19.65 -17.49 -1.79
CA LYS A 61 -20.84 -16.63 -1.83
C LYS A 61 -20.64 -15.33 -2.62
N HIS A 62 -19.40 -15.00 -2.97
CA HIS A 62 -19.11 -13.77 -3.70
C HIS A 62 -19.79 -13.74 -5.07
N THR A 63 -20.42 -12.60 -5.37
CA THR A 63 -20.88 -12.26 -6.73
C THR A 63 -19.69 -12.19 -7.70
N PRO A 64 -19.92 -12.24 -9.03
CA PRO A 64 -18.84 -12.05 -10.00
C PRO A 64 -18.05 -10.76 -9.80
N ALA A 65 -18.72 -9.65 -9.46
CA ALA A 65 -18.09 -8.37 -9.17
C ALA A 65 -17.21 -8.44 -7.91
N GLN A 66 -17.72 -9.03 -6.83
CA GLN A 66 -16.96 -9.25 -5.59
C GLN A 66 -15.74 -10.16 -5.81
N LYS A 67 -15.84 -11.16 -6.68
CA LYS A 67 -14.69 -12.00 -7.07
C LYS A 67 -13.64 -11.21 -7.83
N LYS A 68 -14.04 -10.31 -8.75
CA LYS A 68 -13.13 -9.39 -9.46
C LYS A 68 -12.42 -8.46 -8.47
N LEU A 69 -13.17 -7.81 -7.59
CA LEU A 69 -12.65 -6.90 -6.56
C LEU A 69 -11.68 -7.61 -5.62
N TYR A 70 -12.05 -8.77 -5.09
CA TYR A 70 -11.19 -9.59 -4.23
C TYR A 70 -9.87 -9.97 -4.92
N LYS A 71 -9.92 -10.38 -6.20
CA LYS A 71 -8.71 -10.70 -6.96
C LYS A 71 -7.79 -9.49 -7.09
N LYS A 72 -8.35 -8.32 -7.40
CA LYS A 72 -7.61 -7.06 -7.54
C LYS A 72 -6.99 -6.60 -6.23
N HIS A 73 -7.74 -6.65 -5.12
CA HIS A 73 -7.22 -6.41 -3.77
C HIS A 73 -6.00 -7.29 -3.46
N HIS A 74 -6.04 -8.58 -3.79
CA HIS A 74 -4.89 -9.47 -3.58
C HIS A 74 -3.68 -9.17 -4.47
N ILE A 75 -3.88 -8.60 -5.66
CA ILE A 75 -2.79 -8.14 -6.52
C ILE A 75 -2.05 -6.99 -5.83
N ILE A 76 -2.78 -5.96 -5.40
CA ILE A 76 -2.15 -4.79 -4.77
C ILE A 76 -1.61 -5.10 -3.37
N ARG A 77 -2.29 -5.93 -2.57
CA ARG A 77 -1.78 -6.42 -1.28
C ARG A 77 -0.45 -7.15 -1.45
N ARG A 78 -0.33 -8.02 -2.47
CA ARG A 78 0.93 -8.68 -2.79
C ARG A 78 2.02 -7.71 -3.23
N ALA A 79 1.66 -6.64 -3.94
CA ALA A 79 2.59 -5.58 -4.28
C ALA A 79 3.12 -4.90 -3.01
N PHE A 80 2.27 -4.57 -2.02
CA PHE A 80 2.72 -4.02 -0.73
C PHE A 80 3.65 -4.95 0.02
N VAL A 81 3.27 -6.22 0.22
CA VAL A 81 4.10 -7.20 0.94
C VAL A 81 5.48 -7.35 0.28
N LYS A 82 5.54 -7.22 -1.06
CA LYS A 82 6.82 -7.17 -1.77
C LYS A 82 7.51 -5.82 -1.64
N ALA A 83 6.80 -4.70 -1.64
CA ALA A 83 7.40 -3.38 -1.67
C ALA A 83 8.06 -3.01 -0.34
N ILE A 84 7.49 -3.41 0.80
CA ILE A 84 7.93 -2.91 2.10
C ILE A 84 8.90 -3.86 2.81
N PRO A 85 9.80 -3.34 3.67
CA PRO A 85 10.63 -4.16 4.53
C PRO A 85 9.77 -4.99 5.50
N LYS A 86 10.23 -6.20 5.84
CA LYS A 86 9.57 -7.05 6.84
C LYS A 86 9.37 -6.32 8.18
N ALA A 87 10.35 -5.53 8.60
CA ALA A 87 10.26 -4.75 9.84
C ALA A 87 9.09 -3.75 9.81
N GLU A 88 8.88 -3.08 8.68
CA GLU A 88 7.74 -2.15 8.52
C GLU A 88 6.42 -2.88 8.45
N TYR A 89 6.38 -4.01 7.73
CA TYR A 89 5.20 -4.87 7.71
C TYR A 89 4.80 -5.27 9.15
N MET A 90 5.74 -5.72 9.98
CA MET A 90 5.43 -6.21 11.33
C MET A 90 4.93 -5.14 12.29
N LYS A 91 5.24 -3.86 12.07
CA LYS A 91 4.77 -2.74 12.91
C LYS A 91 3.30 -2.37 12.64
N MET A 92 2.73 -2.77 11.50
CA MET A 92 1.34 -2.44 11.16
C MET A 92 0.37 -3.21 12.06
N SER A 93 -0.57 -2.49 12.67
CA SER A 93 -1.64 -3.08 13.50
C SER A 93 -2.69 -3.79 12.63
N ASP A 94 -3.25 -3.06 11.66
CA ASP A 94 -4.18 -3.61 10.68
C ASP A 94 -3.48 -3.85 9.35
N LYS A 95 -3.43 -5.12 8.96
CA LYS A 95 -2.91 -5.58 7.68
C LYS A 95 -3.97 -6.34 6.90
N SER A 96 -5.25 -6.27 7.24
CA SER A 96 -6.31 -7.00 6.54
C SER A 96 -6.50 -6.51 5.10
N THR A 97 -6.38 -5.20 4.87
CA THR A 97 -6.58 -4.59 3.56
C THR A 97 -5.37 -3.83 3.04
N ALA A 98 -5.23 -3.76 1.70
CA ALA A 98 -4.19 -2.94 1.08
C ALA A 98 -4.34 -1.45 1.43
N ARG A 99 -5.59 -0.98 1.55
CA ARG A 99 -5.92 0.36 2.05
C ARG A 99 -5.39 0.59 3.46
N SER A 100 -5.64 -0.33 4.40
CA SER A 100 -5.15 -0.23 5.78
C SER A 100 -3.61 -0.19 5.83
N MET A 101 -2.94 -1.05 5.05
CA MET A 101 -1.48 -1.05 4.93
C MET A 101 -0.96 0.30 4.41
N PHE A 102 -1.57 0.85 3.37
CA PHE A 102 -1.17 2.13 2.79
C PHE A 102 -1.41 3.30 3.74
N ALA A 103 -2.58 3.35 4.36
CA ALA A 103 -2.91 4.36 5.37
C ALA A 103 -1.91 4.34 6.53
N SER A 104 -1.51 3.15 7.00
CA SER A 104 -0.51 3.00 8.05
C SER A 104 0.85 3.58 7.64
N LEU A 105 1.30 3.31 6.41
CA LEU A 105 2.55 3.89 5.90
C LEU A 105 2.46 5.42 5.79
N CYS A 106 1.38 5.96 5.22
CA CYS A 106 1.20 7.41 5.11
C CYS A 106 1.18 8.08 6.49
N ALA A 107 0.48 7.50 7.47
CA ALA A 107 0.46 8.01 8.84
C ALA A 107 1.87 8.05 9.47
N ASN A 108 2.64 6.98 9.28
CA ASN A 108 3.97 6.86 9.86
C ASN A 108 5.00 7.79 9.22
N TYR A 109 4.98 7.94 7.90
CA TYR A 109 6.05 8.62 7.17
C TYR A 109 5.72 10.05 6.75
N GLU A 110 4.48 10.33 6.35
CA GLU A 110 4.06 11.70 6.02
C GLU A 110 3.79 12.52 7.30
N GLY A 111 3.22 11.88 8.33
CA GLY A 111 3.05 12.50 9.64
C GLY A 111 4.40 12.89 10.26
N SER A 112 5.39 11.99 10.20
CA SER A 112 6.74 12.24 10.72
C SER A 112 7.48 13.35 9.97
N LYS A 113 7.28 13.48 8.66
CA LYS A 113 7.84 14.60 7.89
C LYS A 113 7.30 15.95 8.38
N LYS A 114 5.98 16.10 8.49
CA LYS A 114 5.35 17.33 8.98
C LYS A 114 5.82 17.72 10.39
N VAL A 115 5.94 16.75 11.29
CA VAL A 115 6.43 16.99 12.67
C VAL A 115 7.88 17.46 12.67
N ARG A 116 8.74 16.89 11.84
CA ARG A 116 10.15 17.30 11.74
C ARG A 116 10.30 18.70 11.16
N GLU A 117 9.57 19.02 10.10
CA GLU A 117 9.54 20.36 9.50
C GLU A 117 9.06 21.42 10.50
N ALA A 118 7.98 21.13 11.24
CA ALA A 118 7.48 22.02 12.28
C ALA A 118 8.50 22.27 13.41
N LYS A 119 9.22 21.22 13.86
CA LYS A 119 10.28 21.36 14.86
C LYS A 119 11.47 22.17 14.35
N ALA A 120 11.87 21.99 13.10
CA ALA A 120 12.97 22.76 12.50
C ALA A 120 12.62 24.25 12.43
N LEU A 121 11.39 24.60 12.06
CA LEU A 121 10.91 25.99 12.06
C LEU A 121 10.94 26.63 13.45
N MET A 122 10.60 25.88 14.50
CA MET A 122 10.64 26.37 15.89
C MET A 122 12.05 26.60 16.45
N LEU A 123 13.09 26.04 15.85
CA LEU A 123 14.49 26.19 16.29
C LEU A 123 15.24 27.33 15.57
N VAL A 124 14.59 27.97 14.59
CA VAL A 124 15.15 29.09 13.79
C VAL A 124 14.65 30.45 14.32
N HIS A 125 13.96 30.46 15.47
CA HIS A 125 13.56 31.65 16.24
C HIS A 125 14.08 31.54 17.67
#